data_AF-A0A838WTS6-F1
#
_entry.id   AF-A0A838WTS6-F1
#
_cell.length_a   1.000
_cell.length_b   1.000
_cell.length_c   1.000
_cell.angle_alpha   90.00
_cell.angle_beta   90.00
_cell.angle_gamma   90.00
#
_symmetry.space_group_name_H-M   'P 1'
#
loop_
_entity.id
_entity.type
_entity.pdbx_description
1 polymer ?
#
loop_
_entity_poly.entity_id
_entity_poly.type
_entity_poly.pdbx_seq_one_letter_code
_entity_poly.pdbx_strand_id
1 'polypeptide(L)'
;MLLKNEIIEDTAESYKCLATTDWLTREAYIRESKKFSDYMTLALVQSDVEELLTSDTIGDAIKRKIVEQSETYAPFAGSKGLKELALLALQIGHTIPIAVVQKMAEDGVNVEFVVPLLEPYLDVIMRDDLFAILQKLPDDYPRLTTPGHKPLYIADTPADRALLECLKQHGTVSSYDPNTSPIKVNRKRKPISQ
;
A
#
# COMPACT_ATOMS: atom_id res chain seq x y z
N MET A 1 -16.97 -13.73 23.69
CA MET A 1 -17.76 -14.25 24.83
C MET A 1 -19.29 -14.21 24.61
N LEU A 2 -19.82 -13.68 23.52
CA LEU A 2 -21.26 -13.74 23.21
C LEU A 2 -21.58 -14.78 22.11
N LEU A 3 -20.81 -14.79 21.02
CA LEU A 3 -20.97 -15.76 19.93
C LEU A 3 -20.58 -17.19 20.33
N LYS A 4 -19.50 -17.32 21.10
CA LYS A 4 -19.02 -18.61 21.66
C LYS A 4 -20.05 -19.31 22.56
N ASN A 5 -20.96 -18.55 23.15
CA ASN A 5 -22.02 -19.06 24.00
C ASN A 5 -23.36 -19.19 23.26
N GLU A 6 -23.37 -19.03 21.93
CA GLU A 6 -24.57 -19.05 21.05
C GLU A 6 -25.66 -18.06 21.46
N ILE A 7 -25.29 -16.99 22.19
CA ILE A 7 -26.24 -16.01 22.70
C ILE A 7 -26.74 -15.09 21.57
N ILE A 8 -25.96 -14.95 20.49
CA ILE A 8 -26.26 -14.08 19.36
C ILE A 8 -25.87 -14.79 18.06
N GLU A 9 -26.69 -14.61 17.02
CA GLU A 9 -26.45 -15.20 15.70
C GLU A 9 -25.18 -14.62 15.03
N ASP A 10 -24.52 -15.43 14.21
CA ASP A 10 -23.37 -15.04 13.39
C ASP A 10 -23.83 -14.38 12.09
N THR A 11 -24.25 -13.11 12.19
CA THR A 11 -24.88 -12.34 11.12
C THR A 11 -24.41 -10.88 11.12
N ALA A 12 -24.61 -10.20 9.99
CA ALA A 12 -24.29 -8.78 9.86
C ALA A 12 -25.08 -7.92 10.86
N GLU A 13 -26.34 -8.27 11.15
CA GLU A 13 -27.22 -7.59 12.09
C GLU A 13 -26.67 -7.64 13.51
N SER A 14 -26.21 -8.82 13.92
CA SER A 14 -25.58 -9.01 15.24
C SER A 14 -24.30 -8.20 15.39
N TYR A 15 -23.46 -8.13 14.35
CA TYR A 15 -22.29 -7.26 14.36
C TYR A 15 -22.66 -5.78 14.44
N LYS A 16 -23.69 -5.33 13.70
CA LYS A 16 -24.17 -3.93 13.75
C LYS A 16 -24.61 -3.52 15.15
N CYS A 17 -25.20 -4.43 15.92
CA CYS A 17 -25.55 -4.18 17.33
C CYS A 17 -24.32 -3.88 18.21
N LEU A 18 -23.11 -4.25 17.77
CA LEU A 18 -21.84 -3.96 18.46
C LEU A 18 -21.17 -2.67 17.97
N ALA A 19 -21.79 -1.91 17.06
CA ALA A 19 -21.17 -0.70 16.51
C ALA A 19 -20.79 0.34 17.58
N THR A 20 -21.53 0.39 18.69
CA THR A 20 -21.29 1.35 19.79
C THR A 20 -20.36 0.81 20.88
N THR A 21 -19.86 -0.43 20.77
CA THR A 21 -18.94 -1.00 21.77
C THR A 21 -17.50 -0.57 21.51
N ASP A 22 -16.57 -0.99 22.36
CA ASP A 22 -15.14 -0.86 22.07
C ASP A 22 -14.69 -1.87 21.00
N TRP A 23 -13.50 -1.63 20.43
CA TRP A 23 -12.91 -2.50 19.42
C TRP A 23 -12.65 -3.93 19.92
N LEU A 24 -12.19 -4.12 21.16
CA LEU A 24 -11.89 -5.48 21.67
C LEU A 24 -13.15 -6.36 21.70
N THR A 25 -14.30 -5.75 21.99
CA THR A 25 -15.60 -6.43 21.92
C THR A 25 -15.95 -6.83 20.48
N ARG A 26 -15.76 -5.95 19.49
CA ARG A 26 -16.01 -6.24 18.06
C ARG A 26 -15.02 -7.27 17.50
N GLU A 27 -13.73 -7.12 17.81
CA GLU A 27 -12.67 -8.06 17.46
C GLU A 27 -12.96 -9.46 18.00
N ALA A 28 -13.36 -9.56 19.27
CA ALA A 28 -13.73 -10.84 19.88
C ALA A 28 -14.97 -11.48 19.25
N TYR A 29 -15.89 -10.70 18.66
CA TYR A 29 -16.99 -11.22 17.86
C TYR A 29 -16.47 -11.79 16.54
N ILE A 30 -15.67 -11.01 15.80
CA ILE A 30 -15.13 -11.39 14.49
C ILE A 30 -14.27 -12.65 14.61
N ARG A 31 -13.39 -12.72 15.62
CA ARG A 31 -12.51 -13.86 15.88
C ARG A 31 -13.26 -15.16 16.14
N GLU A 32 -14.43 -15.09 16.77
CA GLU A 32 -15.24 -16.28 17.08
C GLU A 32 -16.22 -16.63 15.94
N SER A 33 -16.46 -15.69 15.03
CA SER A 33 -17.35 -15.87 13.88
C SER A 33 -16.73 -16.86 12.88
N LYS A 34 -17.58 -17.74 12.35
CA LYS A 34 -17.20 -18.69 11.29
C LYS A 34 -17.58 -18.19 9.90
N LYS A 35 -18.41 -17.15 9.82
CA LYS A 35 -19.03 -16.65 8.58
C LYS A 35 -18.77 -15.17 8.33
N PHE A 36 -18.01 -14.48 9.18
CA PHE A 36 -17.80 -13.04 9.07
C PHE A 36 -17.30 -12.63 7.69
N SER A 37 -16.35 -13.38 7.13
CA SER A 37 -15.82 -13.16 5.78
C SER A 37 -16.91 -13.11 4.71
N ASP A 38 -17.99 -13.88 4.89
CA ASP A 38 -19.03 -14.09 3.88
C ASP A 38 -19.97 -12.89 3.82
N TYR A 39 -20.35 -12.32 4.97
CA TYR A 39 -21.23 -11.16 5.06
C TYR A 39 -20.50 -9.83 5.28
N MET A 40 -19.18 -9.84 5.45
CA MET A 40 -18.40 -8.61 5.58
C MET A 40 -18.56 -7.75 4.32
N THR A 41 -18.92 -6.49 4.56
CA THR A 41 -19.02 -5.43 3.55
C THR A 41 -18.34 -4.18 4.09
N LEU A 42 -17.93 -3.26 3.20
CA LEU A 42 -17.35 -2.00 3.63
C LEU A 42 -18.27 -1.24 4.60
N ALA A 43 -19.56 -1.11 4.26
CA ALA A 43 -20.52 -0.39 5.10
C ALA A 43 -20.65 -0.96 6.53
N LEU A 44 -20.37 -2.26 6.70
CA LEU A 44 -20.40 -2.92 8.00
C LEU A 44 -19.16 -2.60 8.85
N VAL A 45 -18.00 -2.48 8.22
CA VAL A 45 -16.69 -2.42 8.90
C VAL A 45 -15.93 -1.13 8.66
N GLN A 46 -16.58 -0.11 8.10
CA GLN A 46 -15.92 1.13 7.65
C GLN A 46 -15.07 1.78 8.75
N SER A 47 -15.54 1.78 9.99
CA SER A 47 -14.83 2.36 11.15
C SER A 47 -13.74 1.45 11.72
N ASP A 48 -13.64 0.22 11.25
CA ASP A 48 -12.80 -0.84 11.81
C ASP A 48 -11.73 -1.32 10.81
N VAL A 49 -11.62 -0.72 9.63
CA VAL A 49 -10.73 -1.23 8.57
C VAL A 49 -9.26 -1.20 8.99
N GLU A 50 -8.83 -0.14 9.69
CA GLU A 50 -7.46 -0.04 10.20
C GLU A 50 -7.18 -1.14 11.23
N GLU A 51 -8.10 -1.35 12.18
CA GLU A 51 -7.98 -2.35 13.23
C GLU A 51 -8.07 -3.78 12.70
N LEU A 52 -8.91 -4.03 11.69
CA LEU A 52 -9.02 -5.33 11.02
C LEU A 52 -7.70 -5.74 10.34
N LEU A 53 -7.04 -4.78 9.69
CA LEU A 53 -5.76 -5.03 9.02
C LEU A 53 -4.66 -5.26 10.06
N THR A 54 -4.58 -4.39 11.06
CA THR A 54 -3.49 -4.36 12.05
C THR A 54 -3.62 -5.38 13.18
N SER A 55 -4.78 -5.99 13.38
CA SER A 55 -4.98 -6.98 14.43
C SER A 55 -4.24 -8.30 14.15
N ASP A 56 -3.51 -8.79 15.15
CA ASP A 56 -2.87 -10.11 15.14
C ASP A 56 -3.85 -11.28 15.35
N THR A 57 -5.10 -10.99 15.71
CA THR A 57 -6.09 -12.02 16.05
C THR A 57 -7.15 -12.25 14.97
N ILE A 58 -7.30 -11.29 14.06
CA ILE A 58 -8.21 -11.39 12.92
C ILE A 58 -7.63 -12.34 11.88
N GLY A 59 -8.45 -13.31 11.45
CA GLY A 59 -8.02 -14.35 10.54
C GLY A 59 -7.68 -13.85 9.13
N ASP A 60 -6.72 -14.52 8.49
CA ASP A 60 -6.18 -14.17 7.17
C ASP A 60 -7.23 -14.04 6.06
N ALA A 61 -8.33 -14.80 6.13
CA ALA A 61 -9.39 -14.74 5.12
C ALA A 61 -10.02 -13.34 5.03
N ILE A 62 -10.17 -12.65 6.16
CA ILE A 62 -10.72 -11.30 6.23
C ILE A 62 -9.72 -10.31 5.65
N LYS A 63 -8.45 -10.39 6.09
CA LYS A 63 -7.38 -9.53 5.59
C LYS A 63 -7.16 -9.69 4.09
N ARG A 64 -7.17 -10.92 3.59
CA ARG A 64 -7.10 -11.25 2.16
C ARG A 64 -8.23 -10.60 1.38
N LYS A 65 -9.47 -10.69 1.86
CA LYS A 65 -10.61 -10.03 1.22
C LYS A 65 -10.43 -8.50 1.14
N ILE A 66 -9.87 -7.88 2.18
CA ILE A 66 -9.55 -6.45 2.16
C ILE A 66 -8.48 -6.13 1.10
N VAL A 67 -7.43 -6.95 0.96
CA VAL A 67 -6.39 -6.78 -0.07
C VAL A 67 -6.96 -6.96 -1.49
N GLU A 68 -7.74 -8.02 -1.71
CA GLU A 68 -8.37 -8.30 -3.02
C GLU A 68 -9.37 -7.22 -3.44
N GLN A 69 -9.95 -6.51 -2.47
CA GLN A 69 -10.90 -5.41 -2.67
C GLN A 69 -10.29 -4.07 -2.25
N SER A 70 -8.96 -3.92 -2.36
CA SER A 70 -8.23 -2.79 -1.75
C SER A 70 -8.72 -1.42 -2.19
N GLU A 71 -9.19 -1.27 -3.44
CA GLU A 71 -9.77 0.01 -3.92
C GLU A 71 -10.98 0.46 -3.08
N THR A 72 -11.77 -0.50 -2.59
CA THR A 72 -12.95 -0.24 -1.74
C THR A 72 -12.54 0.11 -0.31
N TYR A 73 -11.56 -0.59 0.26
CA TYR A 73 -11.23 -0.51 1.69
C TYR A 73 -10.11 0.49 2.03
N ALA A 74 -9.14 0.69 1.13
CA ALA A 74 -8.00 1.58 1.36
C ALA A 74 -8.37 3.03 1.77
N PRO A 75 -9.47 3.64 1.27
CA PRO A 75 -9.93 4.95 1.74
C PRO A 75 -10.14 5.06 3.26
N PHE A 76 -10.40 3.94 3.94
CA PHE A 76 -10.76 3.88 5.36
C PHE A 76 -9.71 3.18 6.23
N ALA A 77 -8.60 2.72 5.65
CA ALA A 77 -7.61 1.92 6.34
C ALA A 77 -6.67 2.70 7.27
N GLY A 78 -6.69 4.04 7.21
CA GLY A 78 -5.74 4.88 7.95
C GLY A 78 -4.28 4.61 7.59
N SER A 79 -3.33 5.33 8.20
CA SER A 79 -1.92 5.18 7.85
C SER A 79 -1.34 3.82 8.25
N LYS A 80 -1.71 3.26 9.42
CA LYS A 80 -1.18 1.96 9.86
C LYS A 80 -1.81 0.82 9.06
N GLY A 81 -3.11 0.89 8.79
CA GLY A 81 -3.78 -0.13 7.98
C GLY A 81 -3.30 -0.11 6.54
N LEU A 82 -3.03 1.05 5.93
CA LEU A 82 -2.40 1.10 4.59
C LEU A 82 -1.03 0.45 4.57
N LYS A 83 -0.20 0.67 5.59
CA LYS A 83 1.10 -0.01 5.71
C LYS A 83 0.93 -1.53 5.77
N GLU A 84 -0.02 -2.00 6.57
CA GLU A 84 -0.29 -3.43 6.71
C GLU A 84 -0.90 -4.04 5.44
N LEU A 85 -1.80 -3.31 4.76
CA LEU A 85 -2.33 -3.70 3.45
C LEU A 85 -1.21 -3.86 2.43
N ALA A 86 -0.26 -2.92 2.40
CA ALA A 86 0.90 -2.98 1.51
C ALA A 86 1.76 -4.22 1.78
N LEU A 87 2.06 -4.49 3.05
CA LEU A 87 2.81 -5.67 3.47
C LEU A 87 2.11 -6.96 3.05
N LEU A 88 0.81 -7.07 3.32
CA LEU A 88 0.02 -8.26 3.00
C LEU A 88 -0.07 -8.48 1.49
N ALA A 89 -0.29 -7.42 0.71
CA ALA A 89 -0.31 -7.48 -0.75
C ALA A 89 0.99 -8.06 -1.33
N LEU A 90 2.14 -7.59 -0.82
CA LEU A 90 3.44 -8.11 -1.22
C LEU A 90 3.66 -9.56 -0.78
N GLN A 91 3.27 -9.89 0.46
CA GLN A 91 3.43 -11.24 1.01
C GLN A 91 2.63 -12.29 0.23
N ILE A 92 1.41 -11.95 -0.20
CA ILE A 92 0.56 -12.87 -0.98
C ILE A 92 0.78 -12.74 -2.49
N GLY A 93 1.62 -11.82 -2.95
CA GLY A 93 1.88 -11.55 -4.37
C GLY A 93 0.67 -11.02 -5.14
N HIS A 94 -0.21 -10.26 -4.48
CA HIS A 94 -1.40 -9.69 -5.11
C HIS A 94 -1.13 -8.27 -5.60
N THR A 95 -1.36 -8.03 -6.90
CA THR A 95 -1.29 -6.69 -7.48
C THR A 95 -2.49 -5.87 -7.06
N ILE A 96 -2.26 -4.79 -6.32
CA ILE A 96 -3.31 -3.83 -5.92
C ILE A 96 -3.42 -2.69 -6.94
N PRO A 97 -4.59 -2.08 -7.14
CA PRO A 97 -4.78 -1.00 -8.10
C PRO A 97 -3.84 0.19 -7.87
N ILE A 98 -3.36 0.79 -8.96
CA ILE A 98 -2.42 1.93 -8.91
C ILE A 98 -2.93 3.11 -8.08
N ALA A 99 -4.24 3.36 -8.07
CA ALA A 99 -4.85 4.40 -7.24
C ALA A 99 -4.62 4.15 -5.73
N VAL A 100 -4.57 2.89 -5.30
CA VAL A 100 -4.24 2.51 -3.93
C VAL A 100 -2.75 2.74 -3.65
N VAL A 101 -1.87 2.41 -4.59
CA VAL A 101 -0.43 2.69 -4.49
C VAL A 101 -0.16 4.20 -4.38
N GLN A 102 -0.87 5.02 -5.16
CA GLN A 102 -0.80 6.47 -5.06
C GLN A 102 -1.24 6.95 -3.68
N LYS A 103 -2.38 6.47 -3.17
CA LYS A 103 -2.85 6.80 -1.82
C LYS A 103 -1.83 6.41 -0.75
N MET A 104 -1.19 5.25 -0.86
CA MET A 104 -0.13 4.83 0.05
C MET A 104 1.04 5.82 0.05
N ALA A 105 1.46 6.30 -1.11
CA ALA A 105 2.50 7.32 -1.20
C ALA A 105 2.07 8.64 -0.56
N GLU A 106 0.82 9.07 -0.77
CA GLU A 106 0.25 10.29 -0.19
C GLU A 106 0.15 10.23 1.34
N ASP A 107 -0.22 9.07 1.89
CA ASP A 107 -0.35 8.84 3.33
C ASP A 107 0.98 8.45 4.01
N GLY A 108 2.09 8.48 3.28
CA GLY A 108 3.43 8.30 3.83
C GLY A 108 3.81 6.86 4.16
N VAL A 109 3.24 5.87 3.45
CA VAL A 109 3.70 4.47 3.54
C VAL A 109 5.14 4.38 3.06
N ASN A 110 5.95 3.58 3.76
CA ASN A 110 7.38 3.46 3.49
C ASN A 110 7.65 3.07 2.04
N VAL A 111 8.72 3.66 1.49
CA VAL A 111 9.14 3.44 0.11
C VAL A 111 9.49 1.99 -0.20
N GLU A 112 9.95 1.24 0.81
CA GLU A 112 10.22 -0.20 0.74
C GLU A 112 8.98 -1.04 0.40
N PHE A 113 7.77 -0.51 0.60
CA PHE A 113 6.52 -1.14 0.18
C PHE A 113 5.97 -0.52 -1.10
N VAL A 114 6.03 0.81 -1.23
CA VAL A 114 5.43 1.51 -2.37
C VAL A 114 6.15 1.17 -3.69
N VAL A 115 7.48 1.13 -3.71
CA VAL A 115 8.23 0.87 -4.95
C VAL A 115 7.98 -0.54 -5.49
N PRO A 116 8.03 -1.61 -4.67
CA PRO A 116 7.63 -2.95 -5.13
C PRO A 116 6.17 -3.03 -5.61
N LEU A 117 5.24 -2.33 -4.97
CA LEU A 117 3.84 -2.31 -5.41
C LEU A 117 3.63 -1.51 -6.72
N LEU A 118 4.53 -0.59 -7.02
CA LEU A 118 4.53 0.18 -8.26
C LEU A 118 5.14 -0.60 -9.44
N GLU A 119 6.03 -1.56 -9.17
CA GLU A 119 6.77 -2.34 -10.18
C GLU A 119 5.88 -2.91 -11.31
N PRO A 120 4.72 -3.53 -11.04
CA PRO A 120 3.86 -4.10 -12.09
C PRO A 120 3.32 -3.08 -13.09
N TYR A 121 3.36 -1.78 -12.75
CA TYR A 121 2.81 -0.70 -13.55
C TYR A 121 3.86 0.04 -14.38
N LEU A 122 5.15 -0.19 -14.14
CA LEU A 122 6.23 0.65 -14.71
C LEU A 122 6.31 0.64 -16.24
N ASP A 123 5.83 -0.42 -16.89
CA ASP A 123 5.82 -0.52 -18.36
C ASP A 123 4.62 0.21 -19.00
N VAL A 124 3.57 0.51 -18.22
CA VAL A 124 2.29 1.05 -18.73
C VAL A 124 1.89 2.39 -18.12
N ILE A 125 2.47 2.76 -16.98
CA ILE A 125 2.16 4.00 -16.27
C ILE A 125 2.58 5.21 -17.09
N MET A 126 1.74 6.25 -17.09
CA MET A 126 2.07 7.51 -17.73
C MET A 126 3.11 8.26 -16.89
N ARG A 127 3.99 9.00 -17.57
CA ARG A 127 5.07 9.76 -16.94
C ARG A 127 4.57 10.67 -15.82
N ASP A 128 3.48 11.39 -16.06
CA ASP A 128 2.97 12.37 -15.12
C ASP A 128 2.40 11.71 -13.85
N ASP A 129 1.73 10.56 -13.99
CA ASP A 129 1.22 9.77 -12.85
C ASP A 129 2.38 9.17 -12.04
N LEU A 130 3.37 8.58 -12.71
CA LEU A 130 4.59 8.09 -12.07
C LEU A 130 5.26 9.22 -11.27
N PHE A 131 5.39 10.40 -11.88
CA PHE A 131 6.06 11.53 -11.24
C PHE A 131 5.26 12.06 -10.07
N ALA A 132 3.93 12.07 -10.16
CA ALA A 132 3.06 12.44 -9.05
C ALA A 132 3.28 11.52 -7.84
N ILE A 133 3.38 10.20 -8.04
CA ILE A 133 3.68 9.23 -6.98
C ILE A 133 5.07 9.49 -6.39
N LEU A 134 6.11 9.58 -7.23
CA LEU A 134 7.50 9.77 -6.77
C LEU A 134 7.69 11.08 -5.99
N GLN A 135 6.92 12.12 -6.30
CA GLN A 135 6.94 13.39 -5.57
C GLN A 135 6.38 13.30 -4.14
N LYS A 136 5.60 12.27 -3.84
CA LYS A 136 5.05 12.02 -2.49
C LYS A 136 5.97 11.16 -1.63
N LEU A 137 6.90 10.44 -2.25
CA LEU A 137 7.84 9.58 -1.54
C LEU A 137 8.91 10.39 -0.80
N PRO A 138 9.49 9.83 0.28
CA PRO A 138 10.55 10.49 1.02
C PRO A 138 11.90 10.48 0.27
N ASP A 139 12.90 11.11 0.89
CA ASP A 139 14.31 11.07 0.49
C ASP A 139 14.59 11.58 -0.94
N ASP A 140 15.36 10.82 -1.72
CA ASP A 140 15.83 11.20 -3.04
C ASP A 140 14.82 10.90 -4.16
N TYR A 141 13.72 10.20 -3.87
CA TYR A 141 12.71 9.81 -4.87
C TYR A 141 12.05 11.00 -5.57
N PRO A 142 11.63 12.09 -4.89
CA PRO A 142 11.10 13.28 -5.57
C PRO A 142 12.11 13.87 -6.55
N ARG A 143 13.41 13.80 -6.23
CA ARG A 143 14.49 14.36 -7.05
C ARG A 143 14.73 13.53 -8.32
N LEU A 144 14.30 12.28 -8.40
CA LEU A 144 14.37 11.44 -9.61
C LEU A 144 13.50 11.97 -10.76
N THR A 145 12.49 12.78 -10.46
CA THR A 145 11.57 13.36 -11.46
C THR A 145 12.15 14.61 -12.16
N THR A 146 13.30 15.11 -11.72
CA THR A 146 13.89 16.36 -12.23
C THR A 146 15.33 16.18 -12.69
N PRO A 147 15.76 16.80 -13.81
CA PRO A 147 17.17 16.84 -14.20
C PRO A 147 18.05 17.53 -13.13
N GLY A 148 19.29 17.08 -12.97
CA GLY A 148 20.20 17.66 -11.99
C GLY A 148 21.63 17.11 -12.01
N HIS A 149 22.54 17.84 -11.36
CA HIS A 149 23.98 17.54 -11.36
C HIS A 149 24.44 16.69 -10.18
N LYS A 150 23.71 16.73 -9.05
CA LYS A 150 24.06 15.94 -7.87
C LYS A 150 23.58 14.49 -8.04
N PRO A 151 24.46 13.49 -7.80
CA PRO A 151 24.05 12.10 -7.77
C PRO A 151 23.04 11.88 -6.64
N LEU A 152 22.18 10.89 -6.84
CA LEU A 152 21.21 10.42 -5.85
C LEU A 152 21.56 8.99 -5.44
N TYR A 153 21.04 8.57 -4.29
CA TYR A 153 21.23 7.22 -3.77
C TYR A 153 19.87 6.60 -3.49
N ILE A 154 19.58 5.48 -4.16
CA ILE A 154 18.32 4.74 -4.05
C ILE A 154 18.63 3.32 -3.58
N ALA A 155 17.65 2.66 -2.97
CA ALA A 155 17.79 1.26 -2.58
C ALA A 155 18.14 0.37 -3.79
N ASP A 156 18.69 -0.81 -3.50
CA ASP A 156 19.11 -1.78 -4.52
C ASP A 156 18.23 -3.03 -4.48
N THR A 157 16.97 -2.87 -4.87
CA THR A 157 16.03 -3.98 -5.08
C THR A 157 15.72 -4.18 -6.57
N PRO A 158 15.15 -5.33 -6.98
CA PRO A 158 14.67 -5.51 -8.36
C PRO A 158 13.67 -4.42 -8.79
N ALA A 159 12.75 -4.04 -7.90
CA ALA A 159 11.78 -2.98 -8.15
C ALA A 159 12.44 -1.60 -8.32
N ASP A 160 13.47 -1.29 -7.52
CA ASP A 160 14.25 -0.04 -7.69
C ASP A 160 14.94 0.00 -9.05
N ARG A 161 15.54 -1.11 -9.48
CA ARG A 161 16.20 -1.20 -10.79
C ARG A 161 15.19 -1.05 -11.93
N ALA A 162 14.04 -1.69 -11.84
CA ALA A 162 12.95 -1.53 -12.80
C ALA A 162 12.48 -0.06 -12.88
N LEU A 163 12.31 0.59 -11.71
CA LEU A 163 11.96 2.00 -11.63
C LEU A 163 13.00 2.89 -12.32
N LEU A 164 14.29 2.63 -12.10
CA LEU A 164 15.38 3.40 -12.73
C LEU A 164 15.43 3.21 -14.25
N GLU A 165 15.15 2.01 -14.76
CA GLU A 165 15.03 1.78 -16.20
C GLU A 165 13.82 2.51 -16.81
N CYS A 166 12.66 2.48 -16.16
CA CYS A 166 11.50 3.28 -16.54
C CYS A 166 11.84 4.79 -16.59
N LEU A 167 12.53 5.30 -15.57
CA LEU A 167 12.96 6.71 -15.52
C LEU A 167 14.01 7.10 -16.57
N LYS A 168 14.82 6.14 -17.04
CA LYS A 168 15.71 6.36 -18.20
C LYS A 168 14.91 6.55 -19.47
N GLN A 169 13.86 5.74 -19.68
CA GLN A 169 12.95 5.87 -20.81
C GLN A 169 12.20 7.22 -20.78
N HIS A 170 11.75 7.66 -19.61
CA HIS A 170 11.14 8.99 -19.41
C HIS A 170 12.14 10.16 -19.39
N GLY A 171 13.43 9.87 -19.48
CA GLY A 171 14.47 10.85 -19.73
C GLY A 171 14.87 11.73 -18.55
N THR A 172 14.60 11.34 -17.30
CA THR A 172 15.12 12.06 -16.12
C THR A 172 16.39 11.41 -15.55
N VAL A 173 16.50 10.10 -15.63
CA VAL A 173 17.72 9.35 -15.30
C VAL A 173 18.58 9.20 -16.55
N SER A 174 19.91 9.39 -16.43
CA SER A 174 20.86 9.15 -17.51
C SER A 174 21.50 7.77 -17.41
N SER A 175 21.95 7.41 -16.21
CA SER A 175 22.62 6.15 -15.92
C SER A 175 22.62 5.89 -14.42
N TYR A 176 22.84 4.65 -14.01
CA TYR A 176 23.05 4.28 -12.62
C TYR A 176 24.12 3.19 -12.52
N ASP A 177 24.73 3.04 -11.34
CA ASP A 177 25.75 2.02 -11.08
C ASP A 177 25.15 0.83 -10.31
N PRO A 178 24.87 -0.31 -10.99
CA PRO A 178 24.24 -1.47 -10.36
C PRO A 178 25.17 -2.26 -9.44
N ASN A 179 26.46 -1.91 -9.35
CA ASN A 179 27.43 -2.58 -8.47
C ASN A 179 27.61 -1.85 -7.13
N THR A 180 26.90 -0.74 -6.94
CA THR A 180 26.91 0.04 -5.69
C THR A 180 25.58 -0.11 -4.97
N SER A 181 25.62 -0.35 -3.67
CA SER A 181 24.42 -0.40 -2.81
C SER A 181 24.62 0.57 -1.64
N PRO A 182 23.77 1.61 -1.48
CA PRO A 182 22.67 2.02 -2.36
C PRO A 182 23.13 2.39 -3.79
N ILE A 183 22.25 2.20 -4.78
CA ILE A 183 22.51 2.49 -6.19
C ILE A 183 22.79 3.97 -6.36
N LYS A 184 23.98 4.28 -6.91
CA LYS A 184 24.29 5.64 -7.34
C LYS A 184 23.59 5.97 -8.66
N VAL A 185 22.69 6.94 -8.64
CA VAL A 185 21.91 7.37 -9.80
C VAL A 185 22.42 8.72 -10.33
N ASN A 186 22.71 8.78 -11.63
CA ASN A 186 23.02 10.01 -12.35
C ASN A 186 21.79 10.45 -13.14
N ARG A 187 21.42 11.73 -12.97
CA ARG A 187 20.28 12.33 -13.65
C ARG A 187 20.73 13.07 -14.90
N LYS A 188 19.82 13.23 -15.87
CA LYS A 188 20.11 14.09 -17.04
C LYS A 188 20.44 15.51 -16.58
N ARG A 189 21.32 16.16 -17.32
CA ARG A 189 21.68 17.56 -17.06
C ARG A 189 20.51 18.46 -17.43
N LYS A 190 20.29 19.54 -16.68
CA LYS A 190 19.40 20.60 -17.14
C LYS A 190 19.99 21.16 -18.45
N PRO A 191 19.19 21.35 -19.51
CA PRO A 191 19.65 22.13 -20.64
C PRO A 191 20.04 23.51 -20.14
N ILE A 192 21.21 23.99 -20.55
CA ILE A 192 21.64 25.35 -20.27
C ILE A 192 20.68 26.24 -21.07
N SER A 193 19.78 26.94 -20.39
CA SER A 193 18.98 27.99 -21.03
C SER A 193 19.97 29.04 -21.57
N GLN A 194 20.00 29.22 -22.89
CA GLN A 194 20.68 30.33 -23.56
C GLN A 194 19.89 31.63 -23.36
#